data_AF-A0A962Y6B0-F1
#
_entry.id   AF-A0A962Y6B0-F1
#
_cell.length_a   1.000
_cell.length_b   1.000
_cell.length_c   1.000
_cell.angle_alpha   90.00
_cell.angle_beta   90.00
_cell.angle_gamma   90.00
#
_symmetry.space_group_name_H-M   'P 1'
#
loop_
_entity.id
_entity.type
_entity.pdbx_description
1 polymer ?
#
loop_
_entity_poly.entity_id
_entity_poly.type
_entity_poly.pdbx_seq_one_letter_code
_entity_poly.pdbx_strand_id
1 'polypeptide(L)'
;DWIYSYLKGFYVDPTRPMGVNNTVFPNVGMPHVLYELQGIQAPVYKFEVHHDGHTVASFDTEAAGDAYVKEHGAGYRLERVVASLEMVQSGSMTAAEYDQVSRDLATFLTYISEPMKLERQRMGVWVVLFLVVFTVIAYLMKKEWWKDVH
;
A
#
# COMPACT_ATOMS: atom_id res chain seq x y z
N ASP A 1 -6.37 -4.12 0.16
CA ASP A 1 -5.02 -4.68 0.01
C ASP A 1 -3.99 -4.17 1.00
N TRP A 2 -3.99 -2.87 1.35
CA TRP A 2 -3.00 -2.31 2.27
C TRP A 2 -2.85 -3.08 3.60
N ILE A 3 -3.96 -3.44 4.27
CA ILE A 3 -3.92 -4.19 5.54
C ILE A 3 -3.25 -5.56 5.36
N TYR A 4 -3.58 -6.28 4.30
CA TYR A 4 -2.98 -7.57 3.99
C TYR A 4 -1.46 -7.44 3.76
N SER A 5 -1.04 -6.46 2.96
CA SER A 5 0.39 -6.20 2.74
C SER A 5 1.10 -5.77 4.01
N TYR A 6 0.43 -5.00 4.86
CA TYR A 6 0.95 -4.59 6.16
C TYR A 6 1.16 -5.79 7.09
N LEU A 7 0.19 -6.70 7.21
CA LEU A 7 0.31 -7.90 8.04
C LEU A 7 1.43 -8.84 7.60
N LYS A 8 1.72 -8.90 6.29
CA LYS A 8 2.80 -9.72 5.72
C LYS A 8 4.15 -9.02 5.63
N GLY A 9 4.19 -7.71 5.84
CA GLY A 9 5.38 -6.88 5.60
C GLY A 9 6.32 -6.78 6.79
N PHE A 10 6.07 -7.50 7.90
CA PHE A 10 6.89 -7.44 9.10
C PHE A 10 8.22 -8.18 8.95
N TYR A 11 9.30 -7.56 9.38
CA TYR A 11 10.63 -8.15 9.41
C TYR A 11 11.42 -7.70 10.63
N VAL A 12 12.45 -8.46 11.01
CA VAL A 12 13.32 -8.14 12.14
C VAL A 12 14.21 -6.95 11.83
N ASP A 13 14.21 -5.99 12.73
CA ASP A 13 15.06 -4.80 12.68
C ASP A 13 15.53 -4.45 14.10
N PRO A 14 16.76 -4.83 14.48
CA PRO A 14 17.31 -4.57 15.81
C PRO A 14 17.46 -3.08 16.14
N THR A 15 17.40 -2.20 15.15
CA THR A 15 17.51 -0.74 15.37
C THR A 15 16.21 -0.13 15.90
N ARG A 16 15.10 -0.87 15.81
CA ARG A 16 13.78 -0.41 16.24
C ARG A 16 13.53 -0.78 17.71
N PRO A 17 12.81 0.08 18.48
CA PRO A 17 12.47 -0.23 19.87
C PRO A 17 11.73 -1.56 20.07
N MET A 18 10.88 -1.93 19.11
CA MET A 18 10.11 -3.18 19.14
C MET A 18 10.82 -4.34 18.41
N GLY A 19 12.06 -4.15 17.94
CA GLY A 19 12.85 -5.16 17.25
C GLY A 19 12.33 -5.57 15.87
N VAL A 20 11.28 -4.93 15.37
CA VAL A 20 10.66 -5.21 14.07
C VAL A 20 10.37 -3.91 13.32
N ASN A 21 10.30 -4.04 12.00
CA ASN A 21 9.93 -2.97 11.08
C ASN A 21 9.00 -3.52 9.98
N ASN A 22 8.51 -2.67 9.08
CA ASN A 22 7.53 -3.04 8.08
C ASN A 22 7.83 -2.44 6.70
N THR A 23 7.63 -3.23 5.64
CA THR A 23 7.90 -2.81 4.24
C THR A 23 6.89 -1.80 3.69
N VAL A 24 5.67 -1.77 4.22
CA VAL A 24 4.59 -0.88 3.77
C VAL A 24 4.50 0.37 4.64
N PHE A 25 4.78 0.24 5.95
CA PHE A 25 4.73 1.35 6.90
C PHE A 25 6.02 1.42 7.72
N PRO A 26 7.02 2.21 7.25
CA PRO A 26 8.31 2.29 7.90
C PRO A 26 8.20 2.79 9.34
N ASN A 27 9.11 2.34 10.19
CA ASN A 27 9.25 2.79 11.57
C ASN A 27 8.03 2.50 12.45
N VAL A 28 7.35 1.38 12.18
CA VAL A 28 6.20 0.92 12.97
C VAL A 28 6.53 0.88 14.47
N GLY A 29 5.59 1.39 15.28
CA GLY A 29 5.73 1.45 16.74
C GLY A 29 5.11 0.27 17.48
N MET A 30 4.63 -0.75 16.76
CA MET A 30 3.93 -1.90 17.32
C MET A 30 4.66 -3.20 16.99
N PRO A 31 4.63 -4.20 17.88
CA PRO A 31 5.21 -5.50 17.60
C PRO A 31 4.37 -6.21 16.54
N HIS A 32 4.96 -7.20 15.87
CA HIS A 32 4.22 -8.02 14.93
C HIS A 32 3.24 -8.91 15.68
N VAL A 33 1.93 -8.61 15.59
CA VAL A 33 0.89 -9.28 16.39
C VAL A 33 0.73 -10.76 16.04
N LEU A 34 1.00 -11.15 14.79
CA LEU A 34 0.81 -12.51 14.30
C LEU A 34 2.13 -13.30 14.15
N TYR A 35 3.20 -12.86 14.83
CA TYR A 35 4.53 -13.45 14.67
C TYR A 35 4.59 -14.93 15.03
N GLU A 36 3.77 -15.39 15.97
CA GLU A 36 3.69 -16.81 16.34
C GLU A 36 3.06 -17.67 15.25
N LEU A 37 2.21 -17.08 14.40
CA LEU A 37 1.58 -17.74 13.26
C LEU A 37 2.50 -17.71 12.04
N GLN A 38 2.99 -16.53 11.66
CA GLN A 38 3.83 -16.33 10.48
C GLN A 38 5.24 -16.89 10.67
N GLY A 39 5.79 -16.70 11.86
CA GLY A 39 7.22 -16.83 12.14
C GLY A 39 7.96 -15.50 12.00
N ILE A 40 9.28 -15.60 12.03
CA ILE A 40 10.21 -14.46 11.99
C ILE A 40 10.84 -14.36 10.60
N GLN A 41 10.79 -13.16 10.03
CA GLN A 41 11.36 -12.84 8.73
C GLN A 41 12.55 -11.88 8.84
N ALA A 42 13.57 -12.08 8.00
CA ALA A 42 14.66 -11.13 7.82
C ALA A 42 14.57 -10.46 6.44
N PRO A 43 14.94 -9.18 6.35
CA PRO A 43 14.99 -8.47 5.08
C PRO A 43 16.25 -8.84 4.28
N VAL A 44 16.08 -9.13 3.00
CA VAL A 44 17.16 -9.10 2.02
C VAL A 44 17.16 -7.73 1.39
N TYR A 45 18.29 -7.02 1.47
CA TYR A 45 18.40 -5.66 0.98
C TYR A 45 18.89 -5.60 -0.47
N LYS A 46 18.41 -4.59 -1.20
CA LYS A 46 19.00 -4.12 -2.45
C LYS A 46 19.21 -2.62 -2.37
N PHE A 47 20.06 -2.09 -3.23
CA PHE A 47 20.42 -0.69 -3.26
C PHE A 47 19.88 -0.07 -4.54
N GLU A 48 18.90 0.81 -4.39
CA GLU A 48 18.29 1.52 -5.49
C GLU A 48 18.91 2.91 -5.62
N VAL A 49 19.20 3.30 -6.85
CA VAL A 49 19.62 4.67 -7.16
C VAL A 49 18.42 5.41 -7.70
N HIS A 50 18.11 6.54 -7.06
CA HIS A 50 17.03 7.43 -7.47
C HIS A 50 17.58 8.68 -8.13
N HIS A 51 16.93 9.11 -9.22
CA HIS A 51 17.14 10.40 -9.86
C HIS A 51 15.76 11.01 -10.15
N ASP A 52 15.58 12.29 -9.80
CA ASP A 52 14.30 13.00 -9.98
C ASP A 52 13.06 12.26 -9.43
N GLY A 53 13.24 11.49 -8.35
CA GLY A 53 12.17 10.72 -7.71
C GLY A 53 11.87 9.36 -8.33
N HIS A 54 12.59 8.95 -9.38
CA HIS A 54 12.44 7.64 -10.03
C HIS A 54 13.66 6.75 -9.80
N THR A 55 13.44 5.45 -9.59
CA THR A 55 14.52 4.45 -9.56
C THR A 55 15.10 4.30 -10.96
N VAL A 56 16.40 4.62 -11.11
CA VAL A 56 17.13 4.53 -12.39
C VAL A 56 18.02 3.30 -12.48
N ALA A 57 18.42 2.76 -11.34
CA ALA A 57 19.23 1.54 -11.26
C ALA A 57 19.00 0.82 -9.92
N SER A 58 19.23 -0.50 -9.90
CA SER A 58 19.16 -1.34 -8.71
C SER A 58 20.37 -2.26 -8.66
N PHE A 59 20.97 -2.40 -7.49
CA PHE A 59 22.20 -3.15 -7.26
C PHE A 59 22.06 -4.09 -6.05
N ASP A 60 22.70 -5.25 -6.11
CA ASP A 60 22.72 -6.20 -4.99
C ASP A 60 23.72 -5.80 -3.89
N THR A 61 24.68 -4.91 -4.21
CA THR A 61 25.71 -4.47 -3.27
C THR A 61 25.79 -2.96 -3.20
N GLU A 62 26.07 -2.45 -1.99
CA GLU A 62 26.22 -1.02 -1.73
C GLU A 62 27.35 -0.42 -2.57
N ALA A 63 28.48 -1.14 -2.67
CA ALA A 63 29.65 -0.69 -3.43
C ALA A 63 29.35 -0.44 -4.91
N ALA A 64 28.51 -1.28 -5.54
CA ALA A 64 28.11 -1.10 -6.94
C ALA A 64 27.19 0.11 -7.11
N GLY A 65 26.23 0.29 -6.19
CA GLY A 65 25.35 1.47 -6.19
C GLY A 65 26.10 2.78 -5.93
N ASP A 66 27.05 2.77 -5.00
CA ASP A 66 27.93 3.92 -4.71
C ASP A 66 28.81 4.28 -5.90
N ALA A 67 29.35 3.28 -6.60
CA ALA A 67 30.14 3.51 -7.81
C ALA A 67 29.28 4.18 -8.90
N TYR A 68 28.04 3.71 -9.09
CA TYR A 68 27.11 4.30 -10.05
C TYR A 68 26.77 5.76 -9.71
N VAL A 69 26.47 6.07 -8.43
CA VAL A 69 26.18 7.44 -7.99
C VAL A 69 27.40 8.36 -8.21
N LYS A 70 28.62 7.87 -7.94
CA LYS A 70 29.86 8.64 -8.17
C LYS A 70 30.11 8.92 -9.65
N GLU A 71 29.76 8.00 -10.53
CA GLU A 71 29.91 8.16 -11.98
C GLU A 71 28.91 9.17 -12.57
N HIS A 72 27.66 9.17 -12.09
CA HIS A 72 26.59 10.00 -12.67
C HIS A 72 26.46 11.38 -12.02
N GLY A 73 26.98 11.57 -10.81
CA GLY A 73 27.11 12.88 -10.18
C GLY A 73 25.83 13.42 -9.53
N ALA A 74 25.66 14.74 -9.59
CA ALA A 74 24.65 15.44 -8.78
C ALA A 74 23.21 15.04 -9.13
N GLY A 75 22.38 14.80 -8.11
CA GLY A 75 20.97 14.44 -8.26
C GLY A 75 20.68 12.94 -8.19
N TYR A 76 21.71 12.09 -8.20
CA TYR A 76 21.58 10.64 -7.94
C TYR A 76 21.71 10.36 -6.45
N ARG A 77 20.79 9.59 -5.87
CA ARG A 77 20.81 9.20 -4.45
C ARG A 77 20.72 7.69 -4.31
N LEU A 78 21.60 7.11 -3.50
CA LEU A 78 21.53 5.70 -3.13
C LEU A 78 20.58 5.53 -1.94
N GLU A 79 19.65 4.60 -2.07
CA GLU A 79 18.74 4.21 -0.99
C GLU A 79 18.79 2.69 -0.79
N ARG A 80 18.90 2.27 0.47
CA ARG A 80 18.82 0.86 0.84
C ARG A 80 17.36 0.49 1.04
N VAL A 81 16.86 -0.42 0.20
CA VAL A 81 15.46 -0.86 0.23
C VAL A 81 15.37 -2.38 0.46
N VAL A 82 14.26 -2.82 1.04
CA VAL A 82 14.01 -4.26 1.25
C VAL A 82 13.55 -4.87 -0.07
N ALA A 83 14.34 -5.80 -0.61
CA ALA A 83 14.06 -6.51 -1.86
C ALA A 83 13.05 -7.65 -1.65
N SER A 84 13.30 -8.46 -0.64
CA SER A 84 12.49 -9.62 -0.29
C SER A 84 12.60 -9.92 1.20
N LEU A 85 11.69 -10.77 1.70
CA LEU A 85 11.68 -11.25 3.06
C LEU A 85 11.96 -12.75 3.06
N GLU A 86 12.96 -13.17 3.83
CA GLU A 86 13.32 -14.58 4.00
C GLU A 86 12.90 -15.08 5.38
N MET A 87 12.39 -16.31 5.42
CA MET A 87 11.99 -16.94 6.68
C MET A 87 13.22 -17.39 7.47
N VAL A 88 13.44 -16.78 8.64
CA VAL A 88 14.53 -17.14 9.54
C VAL A 88 14.07 -18.15 10.58
N GLN A 89 12.83 -18.01 11.05
CA GLN A 89 12.22 -18.94 11.98
C GLN A 89 10.78 -19.21 11.56
N SER A 90 10.42 -20.47 11.37
CA SER A 90 9.05 -20.87 11.04
C SER A 90 8.10 -20.61 12.21
N GLY A 91 6.91 -20.11 11.91
CA GLY A 91 5.80 -20.02 12.86
C GLY A 91 5.02 -21.32 12.97
N SER A 92 3.86 -21.24 13.62
CA SER A 92 2.92 -22.36 13.76
C SER A 92 2.12 -22.64 12.48
N MET A 93 2.10 -21.73 11.51
CA MET A 93 1.43 -21.89 10.22
C MET A 93 2.42 -21.96 9.07
N THR A 94 2.04 -22.67 8.00
CA THR A 94 2.74 -22.58 6.72
C THR A 94 2.53 -21.21 6.07
N ALA A 95 3.41 -20.84 5.14
CA ALA A 95 3.28 -19.57 4.42
C ALA A 95 1.95 -19.42 3.67
N ALA A 96 1.39 -20.53 3.15
CA ALA A 96 0.11 -20.53 2.45
C ALA A 96 -1.08 -20.37 3.41
N GLU A 97 -1.05 -21.02 4.57
CA GLU A 97 -2.09 -20.86 5.60
C GLU A 97 -2.09 -19.44 6.17
N TYR A 98 -0.90 -18.89 6.46
CA TYR A 98 -0.79 -17.52 6.93
C TYR A 98 -1.27 -16.51 5.89
N ASP A 99 -1.02 -16.77 4.59
CA ASP A 99 -1.52 -15.96 3.49
C ASP A 99 -3.06 -15.91 3.49
N GLN A 100 -3.69 -17.07 3.63
CA GLN A 100 -5.15 -17.19 3.69
C GLN A 100 -5.72 -16.46 4.90
N VAL A 101 -5.17 -16.70 6.10
CA VAL A 101 -5.60 -16.03 7.35
C VAL A 101 -5.46 -14.52 7.24
N SER A 102 -4.36 -14.03 6.68
CA SER A 102 -4.13 -12.59 6.51
C SER A 102 -5.14 -11.95 5.55
N ARG A 103 -5.51 -12.65 4.46
CA ARG A 103 -6.55 -12.18 3.52
C ARG A 103 -7.93 -12.18 4.16
N ASP A 104 -8.26 -13.24 4.89
CA ASP A 104 -9.56 -13.36 5.55
C ASP A 104 -9.72 -12.29 6.63
N LEU A 105 -8.67 -12.03 7.41
CA LEU A 105 -8.67 -10.95 8.40
C LEU A 105 -8.80 -9.57 7.74
N ALA A 106 -8.07 -9.30 6.66
CA ALA A 106 -8.19 -8.04 5.94
C ALA A 106 -9.60 -7.86 5.33
N THR A 107 -10.19 -8.95 4.83
CA THR A 107 -11.56 -8.97 4.31
C THR A 107 -12.57 -8.70 5.41
N PHE A 108 -12.41 -9.36 6.56
CA PHE A 108 -13.24 -9.14 7.74
C PHE A 108 -13.16 -7.69 8.24
N LEU A 109 -11.95 -7.14 8.40
CA LEU A 109 -11.74 -5.75 8.80
C LEU A 109 -12.36 -4.76 7.81
N THR A 110 -12.27 -5.06 6.51
CA THR A 110 -12.93 -4.25 5.47
C THR A 110 -14.44 -4.31 5.60
N TYR A 111 -15.01 -5.50 5.82
CA TYR A 111 -16.44 -5.69 5.99
C TYR A 111 -17.00 -4.91 7.20
N ILE A 112 -16.35 -5.01 8.36
CA ILE A 112 -16.82 -4.30 9.57
C ILE A 112 -16.61 -2.78 9.49
N SER A 113 -15.65 -2.32 8.67
CA SER A 113 -15.43 -0.89 8.42
C SER A 113 -16.48 -0.30 7.47
N GLU A 114 -17.07 -1.14 6.61
CA GLU A 114 -18.08 -0.73 5.63
C GLU A 114 -19.33 -1.64 5.64
N PRO A 115 -20.04 -1.80 6.77
CA PRO A 115 -21.17 -2.74 6.85
C PRO A 115 -22.32 -2.38 5.90
N MET A 116 -22.49 -1.09 5.60
CA MET A 116 -23.57 -0.56 4.74
C MET A 116 -23.18 -0.45 3.26
N LYS A 117 -22.09 -1.09 2.82
CA LYS A 117 -21.54 -0.93 1.46
C LYS A 117 -22.56 -1.26 0.36
N LEU A 118 -23.27 -2.38 0.49
CA LEU A 118 -24.26 -2.84 -0.49
C LEU A 118 -25.47 -1.88 -0.58
N GLU A 119 -25.99 -1.45 0.56
CA GLU A 119 -27.11 -0.51 0.59
C GLU A 119 -26.72 0.86 0.01
N ARG A 120 -25.54 1.36 0.37
CA ARG A 120 -24.99 2.62 -0.16
C ARG A 120 -24.81 2.56 -1.68
N GLN A 121 -24.26 1.47 -2.21
CA GLN A 121 -24.09 1.29 -3.65
C GLN A 121 -25.44 1.27 -4.38
N ARG A 122 -26.43 0.53 -3.86
CA ARG A 122 -27.78 0.49 -4.43
C ARG A 122 -28.44 1.87 -4.43
N MET A 123 -28.40 2.59 -3.31
CA MET A 123 -28.95 3.95 -3.23
C MET A 123 -28.20 4.93 -4.13
N GLY A 124 -26.88 4.81 -4.22
CA GLY A 124 -26.03 5.66 -5.06
C GLY A 124 -26.40 5.61 -6.54
N VAL A 125 -26.73 4.43 -7.08
CA VAL A 125 -27.18 4.30 -8.48
C VAL A 125 -28.44 5.12 -8.74
N TRP A 126 -29.42 5.06 -7.83
CA TRP A 126 -30.66 5.84 -7.94
C TRP A 126 -30.41 7.34 -7.80
N VAL A 127 -29.52 7.76 -6.90
CA VAL A 127 -29.14 9.17 -6.74
C VAL A 127 -28.47 9.70 -8.00
N VAL A 128 -27.52 8.96 -8.58
CA VAL A 128 -26.84 9.37 -9.83
C VAL A 128 -27.84 9.46 -10.98
N LEU A 129 -28.74 8.48 -11.12
CA LEU A 129 -29.78 8.51 -12.15
C LEU A 129 -30.70 9.72 -11.97
N PHE A 130 -31.15 9.98 -10.74
CA PHE A 130 -31.94 11.17 -10.42
C PHE A 130 -31.20 12.46 -10.78
N LEU A 131 -29.93 12.59 -10.40
CA LEU A 131 -29.12 13.78 -10.71
C LEU A 131 -28.95 13.99 -12.21
N VAL A 132 -28.75 12.93 -13.00
CA VAL A 132 -28.67 13.03 -14.47
C VAL A 132 -29.98 13.56 -15.04
N VAL A 133 -31.11 12.96 -14.66
CA VAL A 133 -32.44 13.39 -15.13
C VAL A 133 -32.73 14.84 -14.72
N PHE A 134 -32.50 15.16 -13.45
CA PHE A 134 -32.67 16.50 -12.92
C PHE A 134 -31.77 17.52 -13.64
N THR A 135 -30.53 17.16 -13.93
CA THR A 135 -29.58 18.03 -14.66
C THR A 135 -30.07 18.31 -16.08
N VAL A 136 -30.63 17.32 -16.79
CA VAL A 136 -31.22 17.53 -18.11
C VAL A 136 -32.39 18.52 -18.02
N ILE A 137 -33.31 18.33 -17.07
CA ILE A 137 -34.46 19.22 -16.87
C ILE A 137 -33.99 20.63 -16.51
N ALA A 138 -33.07 20.77 -15.56
CA ALA A 138 -32.50 22.05 -15.13
C ALA A 138 -31.76 22.75 -16.28
N TYR A 139 -31.05 22.01 -17.14
CA TYR A 139 -30.38 22.54 -18.32
C TYR A 139 -31.38 23.07 -19.35
N LEU A 140 -32.45 22.32 -19.63
CA LEU A 140 -33.53 22.76 -20.52
C LEU A 140 -34.22 24.02 -19.97
N MET A 141 -34.52 24.05 -18.68
CA MET A 141 -35.08 25.22 -18.00
C MET A 141 -34.15 26.44 -18.09
N LYS A 142 -32.85 26.25 -17.81
CA LYS A 142 -31.84 27.31 -17.96
C LYS A 142 -31.82 27.85 -19.38
N LYS A 143 -31.81 26.96 -20.38
CA LYS A 143 -31.79 27.32 -21.79
C LYS A 143 -33.01 28.17 -22.16
N GLU A 144 -34.19 27.82 -21.66
CA GLU A 144 -35.41 28.60 -21.90
C GLU A 144 -35.35 29.98 -21.25
N TRP A 145 -34.94 30.05 -19.97
CA TRP A 145 -34.89 31.31 -19.22
C TRP A 145 -33.88 32.32 -19.79
N TRP A 146 -32.85 31.83 -20.48
CA TRP A 146 -31.80 32.66 -21.09
C TRP A 146 -32.12 33.07 -22.54
N LYS A 147 -33.25 32.63 -23.12
CA LYS A 147 -33.68 33.08 -24.45
C LYS A 147 -34.03 34.56 -24.47
N ASP A 148 -34.67 35.07 -23.42
CA ASP A 148 -35.17 36.47 -23.37
C ASP A 148 -34.07 37.49 -23.04
N VAL A 149 -32.84 37.04 -22.78
CA VAL A 149 -31.69 37.88 -22.39
C VAL A 149 -30.73 38.14 -23.57
N HIS A 150 -31.03 37.62 -24.78
CA HIS A 150 -30.34 37.92 -26.03
C HIS A 150 -31.29 38.57 -27.04
#